data_AF-A0A7U6FS80-F1
#
_entry.id   AF-A0A7U6FS80-F1
#
_cell.length_a   1.000
_cell.length_b   1.000
_cell.length_c   1.000
_cell.angle_alpha   90.00
_cell.angle_beta   90.00
_cell.angle_gamma   90.00
#
_symmetry.space_group_name_H-M   'P 1'
#
loop_
_entity.id
_entity.type
_entity.pdbx_description
1 polymer ?
#
loop_
_entity_poly.entity_id
_entity_poly.type
_entity_poly.pdbx_seq_one_letter_code
_entity_poly.pdbx_strand_id
1 'polypeptide(L)'
;MNMIKNFSDEIKVGQWIYQSLYSKGLGVIYSIDGNVNKGEIVEQKQNVLVSFSGGYLNVVFLDGSVANHAECLLRGGVQYGFVDKAPATQDEIDALLLKAQQKEIDDEAEKLRNAFAFENQVEEHRNNPENAHLIQLNDKHSSMTDVAKNVRLDLKKHFKGVKFSVRCHRCSIVVNWTDGATEKQVKKVVDRYHSAHFNGMEDIQEQNYTAFHSVFGSVDYMRYNRECSETSIKAVIASLCEEKQEARELSYQAFSKGEYHNEYFESCAHDSIQRLIRNQWAETDYSPKAKSATKTAVTPPAPIESDAELNGVKTFNHTETGKTLYVVTIAKKVARDTFLELCKQAKALGGYYSRYNKDGAIAGFIFKTPEAASEFKI
;
A
#
# COMPACT_ATOMS: atom_id res chain seq x y z
N MET A 1 14.14 -36.49 -32.55
CA MET A 1 14.88 -35.35 -32.00
C MET A 1 15.60 -34.71 -33.18
N ASN A 2 14.97 -33.71 -33.81
CA ASN A 2 15.49 -33.13 -35.06
C ASN A 2 16.77 -32.38 -34.73
N MET A 3 17.92 -32.96 -35.10
CA MET A 3 19.21 -32.40 -34.77
C MET A 3 19.37 -31.04 -35.46
N ILE A 4 19.52 -30.00 -34.65
CA ILE A 4 20.02 -28.69 -35.07
C ILE A 4 21.37 -28.95 -35.72
N LYS A 5 21.46 -28.79 -37.04
CA LYS A 5 22.71 -28.92 -37.77
C LYS A 5 23.15 -27.54 -38.24
N ASN A 6 24.41 -27.22 -37.99
CA ASN A 6 25.09 -26.12 -38.67
C ASN A 6 25.01 -26.36 -40.17
N PHE A 7 24.53 -25.37 -40.92
CA PHE A 7 24.27 -25.51 -42.34
C PHE A 7 25.39 -24.87 -43.16
N SER A 8 26.07 -25.71 -43.94
CA SER A 8 27.20 -25.32 -44.79
C SER A 8 26.80 -24.91 -46.20
N ASP A 9 25.59 -25.25 -46.63
CA ASP A 9 25.16 -25.07 -48.01
C ASP A 9 24.49 -23.69 -48.23
N GLU A 10 23.95 -23.49 -49.43
CA GLU A 10 23.26 -22.26 -49.83
C GLU A 10 21.87 -22.16 -49.17
N ILE A 11 21.64 -21.07 -48.45
CA ILE A 11 20.38 -20.76 -47.77
C ILE A 11 19.37 -20.21 -48.79
N LYS A 12 18.16 -20.77 -48.79
CA LYS A 12 17.08 -20.47 -49.73
C LYS A 12 15.75 -20.27 -49.01
N VAL A 13 14.88 -19.48 -49.62
CA VAL A 13 13.47 -19.35 -49.23
C VAL A 13 12.79 -20.72 -49.30
N GLY A 14 11.90 -21.00 -48.35
CA GLY A 14 11.17 -22.26 -48.20
C GLY A 14 11.87 -23.30 -47.33
N GLN A 15 13.12 -23.09 -46.91
CA GLN A 15 13.79 -24.01 -45.99
C GLN A 15 13.25 -23.88 -44.55
N TRP A 16 13.17 -25.03 -43.87
CA TRP A 16 12.71 -25.11 -42.48
C TRP A 16 13.86 -24.94 -41.51
N ILE A 17 13.64 -24.10 -40.50
CA ILE A 17 14.53 -23.93 -39.36
C ILE A 17 13.83 -24.29 -38.06
N TYR A 18 14.61 -24.66 -37.06
CA TYR A 18 14.16 -24.84 -35.69
C TYR A 18 14.88 -23.87 -34.77
N GLN A 19 14.12 -23.19 -33.93
CA GLN A 19 14.62 -22.31 -32.87
C GLN A 19 14.21 -22.87 -31.52
N SER A 20 15.20 -23.21 -30.70
CA SER A 20 15.00 -23.70 -29.33
C SER A 20 14.72 -22.57 -28.32
N LEU A 21 15.18 -21.36 -28.61
CA LEU A 21 14.97 -20.19 -27.76
C LEU A 21 13.54 -19.65 -27.82
N TYR A 22 13.07 -19.12 -26.70
CA TYR A 22 11.74 -18.50 -26.54
C TYR A 22 10.57 -19.40 -26.96
N SER A 23 10.78 -20.72 -26.90
CA SER A 23 9.77 -21.74 -27.24
C SER A 23 9.19 -21.58 -28.65
N LYS A 24 9.93 -20.99 -29.59
CA LYS A 24 9.47 -20.73 -30.97
C LYS A 24 9.24 -21.99 -31.78
N GLY A 25 10.16 -22.95 -31.67
CA GLY A 25 10.06 -24.22 -32.37
C GLY A 25 10.31 -24.08 -33.87
N LEU A 26 9.45 -24.67 -34.70
CA LEU A 26 9.65 -24.80 -36.14
C LEU A 26 9.18 -23.54 -36.91
N GLY A 27 9.98 -23.08 -37.87
CA GLY A 27 9.63 -21.99 -38.77
C GLY A 27 10.21 -22.17 -40.17
N VAL A 28 9.74 -21.35 -41.10
CA VAL A 28 10.15 -21.38 -42.51
C VAL A 28 10.69 -20.02 -42.94
N ILE A 29 11.77 -20.04 -43.71
CA ILE A 29 12.35 -18.83 -44.30
C ILE A 29 11.44 -18.35 -45.43
N TYR A 30 10.87 -17.15 -45.31
CA TYR A 30 9.99 -16.58 -46.36
C TYR A 30 10.68 -15.48 -47.19
N SER A 31 11.74 -14.87 -46.66
CA SER A 31 12.56 -13.92 -47.41
C SER A 31 14.00 -13.88 -46.89
N ILE A 32 14.92 -13.55 -47.78
CA ILE A 32 16.35 -13.42 -47.50
C ILE A 32 16.86 -12.08 -48.06
N ASP A 33 17.77 -11.45 -47.33
CA ASP A 33 18.49 -10.27 -47.81
C ASP A 33 19.50 -10.64 -48.91
N GLY A 34 19.83 -9.69 -49.77
CA GLY A 34 20.79 -9.85 -50.87
C GLY A 34 22.22 -10.13 -50.42
N ASN A 35 22.54 -9.95 -49.13
CA ASN A 35 23.85 -10.29 -48.54
C ASN A 35 23.91 -11.74 -48.01
N VAL A 36 22.80 -12.47 -48.00
CA VAL A 36 22.77 -13.87 -47.56
C VAL A 36 23.60 -14.74 -48.52
N ASN A 37 24.35 -15.70 -47.98
CA ASN A 37 25.30 -16.57 -48.71
C ASN A 37 26.56 -15.86 -49.27
N LYS A 38 26.74 -14.56 -48.99
CA LYS A 38 27.91 -13.78 -49.44
C LYS A 38 28.90 -13.49 -48.31
N GLY A 39 28.60 -13.98 -47.12
CA GLY A 39 29.39 -13.81 -45.92
C GLY A 39 30.60 -14.72 -45.84
N GLU A 40 31.75 -14.18 -45.40
CA GLU A 40 32.91 -14.99 -45.03
C GLU A 40 32.94 -15.19 -43.51
N ILE A 41 33.39 -16.38 -43.06
CA ILE A 41 33.65 -16.64 -41.64
C ILE A 41 34.95 -15.90 -41.28
N VAL A 42 34.85 -14.80 -40.55
CA VAL A 42 36.00 -13.89 -40.33
C VAL A 42 36.89 -14.36 -39.17
N GLU A 43 36.34 -14.91 -38.08
CA GLU A 43 37.16 -15.47 -36.98
C GLU A 43 36.39 -16.48 -36.11
N GLN A 44 36.96 -17.68 -35.91
CA GLN A 44 36.43 -18.73 -35.02
C GLN A 44 37.52 -19.13 -34.01
N LYS A 45 37.27 -18.90 -32.70
CA LYS A 45 38.17 -19.36 -31.62
C LYS A 45 37.40 -20.27 -30.67
N GLN A 46 37.93 -21.46 -30.43
CA GLN A 46 37.47 -22.42 -29.41
C GLN A 46 35.93 -22.52 -29.28
N ASN A 47 35.25 -22.84 -30.39
CA ASN A 47 33.79 -22.99 -30.50
C ASN A 47 32.94 -21.72 -30.30
N VAL A 48 33.53 -20.52 -30.37
CA VAL A 48 32.80 -19.24 -30.37
C VAL A 48 33.03 -18.53 -31.71
N LEU A 49 31.93 -18.17 -32.37
CA LEU A 49 31.93 -17.35 -33.59
C LEU A 49 32.11 -15.88 -33.19
N VAL A 50 33.19 -15.23 -33.64
CA VAL A 50 33.58 -13.88 -33.16
C VAL A 50 33.13 -12.76 -34.10
N SER A 51 33.07 -13.00 -35.42
CA SER A 51 32.39 -12.10 -36.36
C SER A 51 32.02 -12.81 -37.66
N PHE A 52 30.93 -12.35 -38.27
CA PHE A 52 30.42 -12.82 -39.56
C PHE A 52 29.97 -11.61 -40.36
N SER A 53 30.53 -11.39 -41.55
CA SER A 53 29.85 -10.56 -42.56
C SER A 53 28.74 -11.43 -43.13
N GLY A 54 27.49 -10.97 -43.20
CA GLY A 54 26.39 -11.83 -43.62
C GLY A 54 25.06 -11.09 -43.73
N GLY A 55 24.08 -11.73 -44.37
CA GLY A 55 22.74 -11.16 -44.52
C GLY A 55 21.81 -11.52 -43.37
N TYR A 56 20.59 -10.99 -43.47
CA TYR A 56 19.47 -11.35 -42.60
C TYR A 56 18.43 -12.15 -43.37
N LEU A 57 17.78 -13.06 -42.68
CA LEU A 57 16.66 -13.85 -43.18
C LEU A 57 15.43 -13.62 -42.30
N ASN A 58 14.25 -13.60 -42.90
CA ASN A 58 13.00 -13.50 -42.17
C ASN A 58 12.31 -14.85 -42.14
N VAL A 59 11.86 -15.23 -40.95
CA VAL A 59 11.28 -16.53 -40.66
C VAL A 59 9.88 -16.34 -40.11
N VAL A 60 8.93 -17.10 -40.64
CA VAL A 60 7.60 -17.24 -40.05
C VAL A 60 7.49 -18.58 -39.35
N PHE A 61 7.10 -18.56 -38.09
CA PHE A 61 7.00 -19.74 -37.23
C PHE A 61 5.60 -20.34 -37.24
N LEU A 62 5.49 -21.62 -36.86
CA LEU A 62 4.20 -22.29 -36.76
C LEU A 62 3.28 -21.67 -35.70
N ASP A 63 3.82 -20.98 -34.70
CA ASP A 63 3.05 -20.23 -33.70
C ASP A 63 2.41 -18.93 -34.26
N GLY A 64 2.73 -18.56 -35.51
CA GLY A 64 2.28 -17.32 -36.14
C GLY A 64 3.17 -16.12 -35.82
N SER A 65 4.30 -16.31 -35.14
CA SER A 65 5.26 -15.22 -34.94
C SER A 65 6.22 -15.11 -36.11
N VAL A 66 6.72 -13.89 -36.33
CA VAL A 66 7.74 -13.58 -37.33
C VAL A 66 8.99 -13.09 -36.60
N ALA A 67 10.16 -13.50 -37.08
CA ALA A 67 11.42 -12.97 -36.59
C ALA A 67 12.43 -12.79 -37.71
N ASN A 68 13.37 -11.89 -37.46
CA ASN A 68 14.53 -11.66 -38.30
C ASN A 68 15.75 -12.31 -37.64
N HIS A 69 16.49 -13.10 -38.42
CA HIS A 69 17.69 -13.79 -37.95
C HIS A 69 18.89 -13.40 -38.80
N ALA A 70 20.02 -13.20 -38.16
CA ALA A 70 21.29 -13.11 -38.87
C ALA A 70 21.71 -14.49 -39.37
N GLU A 71 22.23 -14.55 -40.60
CA GLU A 71 22.70 -15.78 -41.25
C GLU A 71 23.71 -16.57 -40.39
N CYS A 72 24.58 -15.86 -39.66
CA CYS A 72 25.59 -16.44 -38.78
C CYS A 72 25.00 -17.41 -37.73
N LEU A 73 23.77 -17.15 -37.27
CA LEU A 73 23.09 -17.98 -36.28
C LEU A 73 22.73 -19.35 -36.84
N LEU A 74 22.46 -19.48 -38.14
CA LEU A 74 22.13 -20.76 -38.77
C LEU A 74 23.38 -21.53 -39.24
N ARG A 75 24.50 -20.83 -39.45
CA ARG A 75 25.77 -21.43 -39.85
C ARG A 75 26.60 -21.96 -38.69
N GLY A 76 26.49 -21.35 -37.51
CA GLY A 76 27.30 -21.72 -36.34
C GLY A 76 26.60 -21.62 -34.98
N GLY A 77 25.29 -21.33 -34.96
CA GLY A 77 24.53 -21.22 -33.72
C GLY A 77 24.13 -22.58 -33.16
N VAL A 78 24.15 -22.70 -31.83
CA VAL A 78 23.76 -23.94 -31.13
C VAL A 78 22.25 -24.05 -30.92
N GLN A 79 21.55 -22.91 -30.95
CA GLN A 79 20.12 -22.81 -30.60
C GLN A 79 19.19 -22.65 -31.81
N TYR A 80 19.78 -22.48 -33.00
CA TYR A 80 19.11 -22.25 -34.27
C TYR A 80 19.73 -23.20 -35.31
N GLY A 81 18.94 -23.80 -36.17
CA GLY A 81 19.50 -24.56 -37.27
C GLY A 81 18.45 -25.15 -38.18
N PHE A 82 18.91 -25.75 -39.26
CA PHE A 82 18.03 -26.30 -40.29
C PHE A 82 17.45 -27.64 -39.87
N VAL A 83 16.25 -27.90 -40.35
CA VAL A 83 15.57 -29.18 -40.19
C VAL A 83 15.60 -29.92 -41.51
N ASP A 84 15.94 -31.21 -41.45
CA ASP A 84 15.90 -32.13 -42.58
C ASP A 84 14.44 -32.44 -42.94
N LYS A 85 13.84 -31.53 -43.71
CA LYS A 85 12.44 -31.55 -44.16
C LYS A 85 12.38 -30.97 -45.57
N ALA A 86 11.48 -31.50 -46.39
CA ALA A 86 11.22 -30.95 -47.72
C ALA A 86 10.91 -29.43 -47.63
N PRO A 87 11.43 -28.60 -48.56
CA PRO A 87 11.13 -27.18 -48.59
C PRO A 87 9.61 -26.94 -48.62
N ALA A 88 9.16 -25.93 -47.89
CA ALA A 88 7.77 -25.52 -47.91
C ALA A 88 7.38 -24.97 -49.29
N THR A 89 6.14 -25.19 -49.69
CA THR A 89 5.59 -24.58 -50.91
C THR A 89 5.28 -23.10 -50.69
N GLN A 90 5.15 -22.33 -51.77
CA GLN A 90 4.76 -20.93 -51.67
C GLN A 90 3.39 -20.77 -50.97
N ASP A 91 2.43 -21.66 -51.28
CA ASP A 91 1.11 -21.66 -50.63
C ASP A 91 1.20 -21.91 -49.11
N GLU A 92 2.11 -22.78 -48.65
CA GLU A 92 2.34 -23.02 -47.22
C GLU A 92 2.94 -21.79 -46.53
N ILE A 93 3.88 -21.12 -47.19
CA ILE A 93 4.50 -19.88 -46.69
C ILE A 93 3.43 -18.78 -46.61
N ASP A 94 2.63 -18.60 -47.65
CA ASP A 94 1.57 -17.59 -47.69
C ASP A 94 0.49 -17.86 -46.63
N ALA A 95 0.12 -19.12 -46.39
CA ALA A 95 -0.78 -19.50 -45.31
C ALA A 95 -0.21 -19.18 -43.92
N LEU A 96 1.09 -19.41 -43.70
CA LEU A 96 1.77 -19.06 -42.45
C LEU A 96 1.87 -17.53 -42.26
N LEU A 97 2.14 -16.78 -43.33
CA LEU A 97 2.15 -15.32 -43.29
C LEU A 97 0.76 -14.75 -42.99
N LEU A 98 -0.31 -15.31 -43.58
CA LEU A 98 -1.68 -14.94 -43.26
C LEU A 98 -2.01 -15.20 -41.78
N LYS A 99 -1.57 -16.34 -41.23
CA LYS A 99 -1.70 -16.63 -39.80
C LYS A 99 -0.96 -15.61 -38.93
N ALA A 100 0.23 -15.19 -39.36
CA ALA A 100 1.00 -14.18 -38.63
C ALA A 100 0.32 -12.81 -38.63
N GLN A 101 -0.24 -12.38 -39.76
CA GLN A 101 -1.03 -11.16 -39.85
C GLN A 101 -2.27 -11.22 -38.95
N GLN A 102 -3.00 -12.35 -38.95
CA GLN A 102 -4.16 -12.52 -38.07
C GLN A 102 -3.75 -12.45 -36.59
N LYS A 103 -2.64 -13.09 -36.23
CA LYS A 103 -2.10 -13.02 -34.86
C LYS A 103 -1.76 -11.58 -34.45
N GLU A 104 -1.13 -10.81 -35.34
CA GLU A 104 -0.82 -9.40 -35.08
C GLU A 104 -2.09 -8.57 -34.85
N ILE A 105 -3.11 -8.75 -35.70
CA ILE A 105 -4.42 -8.09 -35.54
C ILE A 105 -5.07 -8.49 -34.20
N ASP A 106 -5.04 -9.78 -33.84
CA ASP A 106 -5.62 -10.27 -32.60
C ASP A 106 -4.86 -9.73 -31.37
N ASP A 107 -3.52 -9.74 -31.42
CA ASP A 107 -2.66 -9.21 -30.36
C ASP A 107 -2.86 -7.68 -30.20
N GLU A 108 -3.04 -6.93 -31.29
CA GLU A 108 -3.39 -5.50 -31.26
C GLU A 108 -4.80 -5.25 -30.71
N ALA A 109 -5.79 -6.03 -31.16
CA ALA A 109 -7.15 -5.94 -30.65
C ALA A 109 -7.20 -6.26 -29.16
N GLU A 110 -6.43 -7.24 -28.68
CA GLU A 110 -6.29 -7.55 -27.26
C GLU A 110 -5.62 -6.41 -26.49
N LYS A 111 -4.52 -5.84 -26.99
CA LYS A 111 -3.89 -4.66 -26.38
C LYS A 111 -4.86 -3.49 -26.25
N LEU A 112 -5.65 -3.21 -27.30
CA LEU A 112 -6.66 -2.15 -27.29
C LEU A 112 -7.80 -2.44 -26.29
N ARG A 113 -8.29 -3.69 -26.25
CA ARG A 113 -9.31 -4.12 -25.26
C ARG A 113 -8.80 -3.97 -23.84
N ASN A 114 -7.56 -4.39 -23.57
CA ASN A 114 -6.93 -4.29 -22.26
C ASN A 114 -6.70 -2.83 -21.86
N ALA A 115 -6.25 -1.98 -22.79
CA ALA A 115 -6.10 -0.54 -22.56
C ALA A 115 -7.46 0.13 -22.26
N PHE A 116 -8.50 -0.19 -23.03
CA PHE A 116 -9.85 0.31 -22.79
C PHE A 116 -10.43 -0.17 -21.46
N ALA A 117 -10.24 -1.45 -21.11
CA ALA A 117 -10.65 -2.00 -19.82
C ALA A 117 -9.91 -1.32 -18.67
N PHE A 118 -8.61 -1.06 -18.82
CA PHE A 118 -7.82 -0.31 -17.84
C PHE A 118 -8.37 1.10 -17.64
N GLU A 119 -8.63 1.84 -18.72
CA GLU A 119 -9.18 3.20 -18.64
C GLU A 119 -10.56 3.23 -17.95
N ASN A 120 -11.43 2.26 -18.25
CA ASN A 120 -12.72 2.15 -17.56
C ASN A 120 -12.56 1.91 -16.04
N GLN A 121 -11.60 1.08 -15.64
CA GLN A 121 -11.31 0.86 -14.22
C GLN A 121 -10.75 2.13 -13.54
N VAL A 122 -9.96 2.93 -14.27
CA VAL A 122 -9.46 4.23 -13.77
C VAL A 122 -10.63 5.15 -13.46
N GLU A 123 -11.57 5.28 -14.39
CA GLU A 123 -12.78 6.09 -14.19
C GLU A 123 -13.70 5.53 -13.09
N GLU A 124 -13.81 4.21 -12.97
CA GLU A 124 -14.52 3.59 -11.84
C GLU A 124 -13.88 3.99 -10.50
N HIS A 125 -12.56 3.90 -10.37
CA HIS A 125 -11.85 4.26 -9.15
C HIS A 125 -11.95 5.75 -8.80
N ARG A 126 -11.97 6.63 -9.81
CA ARG A 126 -12.17 8.08 -9.62
C ARG A 126 -13.55 8.41 -9.06
N ASN A 127 -14.57 7.71 -9.55
CA ASN A 127 -15.96 7.99 -9.21
C ASN A 127 -16.50 7.12 -8.06
N ASN A 128 -15.72 6.16 -7.56
CA ASN A 128 -16.15 5.26 -6.50
C ASN A 128 -16.37 6.01 -5.16
N PRO A 129 -17.59 5.96 -4.58
CA PRO A 129 -17.88 6.59 -3.29
C PRO A 129 -16.97 6.13 -2.14
N GLU A 130 -16.48 4.88 -2.17
CA GLU A 130 -15.57 4.37 -1.15
C GLU A 130 -14.22 5.09 -1.14
N ASN A 131 -13.80 5.66 -2.27
CA ASN A 131 -12.54 6.39 -2.41
C ASN A 131 -12.71 7.91 -2.30
N ALA A 132 -13.92 8.42 -2.05
CA ALA A 132 -14.21 9.85 -2.04
C ALA A 132 -13.41 10.65 -0.99
N HIS A 133 -12.92 9.99 0.07
CA HIS A 133 -12.08 10.61 1.09
C HIS A 133 -10.60 10.70 0.71
N LEU A 134 -10.19 10.09 -0.42
CA LEU A 134 -8.82 10.10 -0.91
C LEU A 134 -8.55 11.29 -1.82
N ILE A 135 -7.28 11.65 -1.94
CA ILE A 135 -6.81 12.69 -2.84
C ILE A 135 -6.45 12.02 -4.17
N GLN A 136 -7.14 12.40 -5.24
CA GLN A 136 -6.76 12.00 -6.60
C GLN A 136 -5.48 12.72 -7.02
N LEU A 137 -4.53 11.98 -7.58
CA LEU A 137 -3.24 12.48 -7.98
C LEU A 137 -3.23 12.66 -9.49
N ASN A 138 -2.95 13.88 -9.96
CA ASN A 138 -3.03 14.23 -11.38
C ASN A 138 -1.74 13.94 -12.16
N ASP A 139 -0.69 13.47 -11.48
CA ASP A 139 0.62 13.28 -12.07
C ASP A 139 0.99 11.79 -12.11
N LYS A 140 1.47 11.34 -13.29
CA LYS A 140 1.95 9.96 -13.52
C LYS A 140 3.09 9.59 -12.56
N HIS A 141 3.81 10.58 -12.04
CA HIS A 141 4.87 10.43 -11.05
C HIS A 141 4.51 11.08 -9.71
N SER A 142 3.34 10.71 -9.21
CA SER A 142 2.88 11.04 -7.87
C SER A 142 3.99 10.88 -6.82
N SER A 143 4.22 11.92 -6.01
CA SER A 143 5.21 11.83 -4.94
C SER A 143 4.79 10.79 -3.92
N MET A 144 5.75 10.00 -3.42
CA MET A 144 5.54 9.07 -2.30
C MET A 144 4.91 9.75 -1.07
N THR A 145 5.15 11.05 -0.92
CA THR A 145 4.56 11.87 0.14
C THR A 145 3.03 11.97 0.00
N ASP A 146 2.53 12.04 -1.24
CA ASP A 146 1.11 12.13 -1.54
C ASP A 146 0.40 10.79 -1.33
N VAL A 147 1.04 9.69 -1.77
CA VAL A 147 0.59 8.32 -1.45
C VAL A 147 0.49 8.14 0.06
N ALA A 148 1.49 8.59 0.82
CA ALA A 148 1.45 8.54 2.28
C ALA A 148 0.32 9.40 2.89
N LYS A 149 -0.16 10.47 2.23
CA LYS A 149 -1.35 11.22 2.68
C LYS A 149 -2.61 10.36 2.50
N ASN A 150 -2.76 9.72 1.35
CA ASN A 150 -3.87 8.81 1.06
C ASN A 150 -3.92 7.63 2.04
N VAL A 151 -2.77 6.99 2.31
CA VAL A 151 -2.65 5.94 3.33
C VAL A 151 -3.12 6.43 4.71
N ARG A 152 -2.75 7.66 5.13
CA ARG A 152 -3.23 8.22 6.40
C ARG A 152 -4.74 8.43 6.43
N LEU A 153 -5.33 8.85 5.29
CA LEU A 153 -6.78 9.08 5.17
C LEU A 153 -7.56 7.77 5.28
N ASP A 154 -7.10 6.71 4.62
CA ASP A 154 -7.65 5.36 4.73
C ASP A 154 -7.60 4.84 6.17
N LEU A 155 -6.41 4.88 6.79
CA LEU A 155 -6.24 4.41 8.16
C LEU A 155 -7.16 5.17 9.13
N LYS A 156 -7.33 6.48 8.94
CA LYS A 156 -8.22 7.30 9.76
C LYS A 156 -9.70 6.96 9.56
N LYS A 157 -10.12 6.62 8.34
CA LYS A 157 -11.50 6.20 8.02
C LYS A 157 -11.83 4.87 8.70
N HIS A 158 -10.94 3.88 8.57
CA HIS A 158 -11.17 2.51 9.02
C HIS A 158 -10.90 2.29 10.52
N PHE A 159 -9.91 2.98 11.10
CA PHE A 159 -9.46 2.74 12.47
C PHE A 159 -9.60 3.99 13.34
N LYS A 160 -10.85 4.31 13.68
CA LYS A 160 -11.16 5.47 14.53
C LYS A 160 -10.63 5.26 15.96
N GLY A 161 -9.81 6.18 16.44
CA GLY A 161 -9.26 6.16 17.80
C GLY A 161 -7.87 5.54 17.91
N VAL A 162 -7.33 4.92 16.85
CA VAL A 162 -5.94 4.45 16.81
C VAL A 162 -5.07 5.53 16.16
N LYS A 163 -3.92 5.85 16.78
CA LYS A 163 -2.98 6.86 16.28
C LYS A 163 -1.92 6.19 15.41
N PHE A 164 -2.00 6.40 14.10
CA PHE A 164 -0.99 5.95 13.15
C PHE A 164 0.05 7.03 12.86
N SER A 165 1.31 6.61 12.73
CA SER A 165 2.44 7.39 12.26
C SER A 165 2.93 6.79 10.94
N VAL A 166 2.51 7.39 9.84
CA VAL A 166 2.91 7.00 8.49
C VAL A 166 4.07 7.89 8.06
N ARG A 167 5.23 7.29 7.75
CA ARG A 167 6.41 8.01 7.26
C ARG A 167 6.88 7.41 5.94
N CYS A 168 7.32 8.24 5.02
CA CYS A 168 7.96 7.81 3.77
C CYS A 168 9.48 7.90 3.91
N HIS A 169 10.19 6.95 3.31
CA HIS A 169 11.65 6.93 3.24
C HIS A 169 12.10 6.40 1.88
N ARG A 170 12.70 7.28 1.07
CA ARG A 170 13.13 6.98 -0.31
C ARG A 170 12.01 6.31 -1.11
N CYS A 171 12.05 4.99 -1.27
CA CYS A 171 11.09 4.16 -2.00
C CYS A 171 10.11 3.37 -1.11
N SER A 172 10.04 3.65 0.19
CA SER A 172 9.22 2.87 1.15
C SER A 172 8.31 3.72 2.00
N ILE A 173 7.16 3.16 2.40
CA ILE A 173 6.26 3.71 3.40
C ILE A 173 6.29 2.81 4.64
N VAL A 174 6.49 3.43 5.80
CA VAL A 174 6.49 2.76 7.10
C VAL A 174 5.28 3.25 7.90
N VAL A 175 4.39 2.33 8.25
CA VAL A 175 3.23 2.57 9.09
C VAL A 175 3.55 2.08 10.50
N ASN A 176 3.58 2.99 11.46
CA ASN A 176 3.84 2.69 12.87
C ASN A 176 2.62 3.01 13.72
N TRP A 177 2.28 2.15 14.67
CA TRP A 177 1.24 2.42 15.66
C TRP A 177 1.48 1.60 16.93
N THR A 178 0.87 2.02 18.04
CA THR A 178 0.99 1.36 19.34
C THR A 178 -0.32 0.68 19.68
N ASP A 179 -0.25 -0.59 20.07
CA ASP A 179 -1.41 -1.46 20.30
C ASP A 179 -2.45 -1.35 19.16
N GLY A 180 -3.75 -1.34 19.46
CA GLY A 180 -4.78 -1.12 18.43
C GLY A 180 -5.01 -2.32 17.51
N ALA A 181 -5.34 -2.02 16.25
CA ALA A 181 -5.65 -3.02 15.23
C ALA A 181 -4.47 -3.96 14.97
N THR A 182 -4.78 -5.20 14.61
CA THR A 182 -3.79 -6.20 14.20
C THR A 182 -3.14 -5.80 12.88
N GLU A 183 -1.90 -6.25 12.66
CA GLU A 183 -1.19 -6.01 11.40
C GLU A 183 -1.97 -6.55 10.19
N LYS A 184 -2.62 -7.72 10.33
CA LYS A 184 -3.46 -8.30 9.28
C LYS A 184 -4.61 -7.37 8.87
N GLN A 185 -5.29 -6.76 9.84
CA GLN A 185 -6.37 -5.81 9.57
C GLN A 185 -5.84 -4.53 8.90
N VAL A 186 -4.71 -4.00 9.38
CA VAL A 186 -4.10 -2.79 8.81
C VAL A 186 -3.65 -3.07 7.37
N LYS A 187 -2.92 -4.17 7.14
CA LYS A 187 -2.46 -4.60 5.82
C LYS A 187 -3.65 -4.70 4.86
N LYS A 188 -4.75 -5.37 5.24
CA LYS A 188 -5.94 -5.51 4.38
C LYS A 188 -6.48 -4.18 3.83
N VAL A 189 -6.34 -3.08 4.57
CA VAL A 189 -6.79 -1.75 4.13
C VAL A 189 -5.79 -1.08 3.20
N VAL A 190 -4.49 -1.18 3.50
CA VAL A 190 -3.46 -0.37 2.84
C VAL A 190 -2.64 -1.14 1.80
N ASP A 191 -2.76 -2.46 1.71
CA ASP A 191 -2.06 -3.31 0.73
C ASP A 191 -2.41 -2.93 -0.72
N ARG A 192 -3.57 -2.31 -0.93
CA ARG A 192 -4.00 -1.78 -2.24
C ARG A 192 -3.09 -0.70 -2.84
N TYR A 193 -2.17 -0.14 -2.04
CA TYR A 193 -1.14 0.80 -2.53
C TYR A 193 0.16 0.08 -2.91
N HIS A 194 0.32 -1.19 -2.57
CA HIS A 194 1.57 -1.94 -2.77
C HIS A 194 1.66 -2.46 -4.20
N SER A 195 2.59 -1.91 -4.99
CA SER A 195 2.74 -2.28 -6.42
C SER A 195 3.72 -3.42 -6.66
N ALA A 196 4.68 -3.67 -5.79
CA ALA A 196 5.69 -4.68 -6.04
C ALA A 196 5.42 -6.00 -5.35
N HIS A 197 5.69 -7.10 -6.04
CA HIS A 197 5.65 -8.46 -5.48
C HIS A 197 6.90 -9.23 -5.90
N PHE A 198 7.50 -9.97 -4.97
CA PHE A 198 8.65 -10.82 -5.28
C PHE A 198 8.18 -12.24 -5.65
N ASN A 199 8.48 -12.65 -6.88
CA ASN A 199 8.22 -14.01 -7.34
C ASN A 199 9.47 -14.87 -7.08
N GLY A 200 9.42 -15.65 -6.00
CA GLY A 200 10.55 -16.49 -5.57
C GLY A 200 10.84 -17.69 -6.49
N MET A 201 9.93 -18.05 -7.40
CA MET A 201 10.18 -19.14 -8.37
C MET A 201 11.05 -18.66 -9.53
N GLU A 202 10.89 -17.40 -9.94
CA GLU A 202 11.61 -16.80 -11.05
C GLU A 202 12.76 -15.89 -10.59
N ASP A 203 12.87 -15.63 -9.28
CA ASP A 203 13.83 -14.70 -8.67
C ASP A 203 13.74 -13.27 -9.26
N ILE A 204 12.50 -12.82 -9.51
CA ILE A 204 12.21 -11.50 -10.07
C ILE A 204 11.24 -10.71 -9.19
N GLN A 205 11.38 -9.38 -9.25
CA GLN A 205 10.42 -8.45 -8.68
C GLN A 205 9.42 -8.04 -9.77
N GLU A 206 8.17 -8.46 -9.62
CA GLU A 206 7.07 -8.09 -10.50
C GLU A 206 6.44 -6.78 -10.04
N GLN A 207 6.05 -5.95 -11.01
CA GLN A 207 5.35 -4.71 -10.78
C GLN A 207 3.89 -4.86 -11.19
N ASN A 208 3.01 -4.98 -10.20
CA ASN A 208 1.56 -5.08 -10.35
C ASN A 208 0.93 -3.69 -10.30
N TYR A 209 1.14 -2.93 -11.38
CA TYR A 209 0.52 -1.61 -11.53
C TYR A 209 -0.96 -1.75 -11.92
N THR A 210 -1.86 -1.09 -11.18
CA THR A 210 -3.31 -1.21 -11.34
C THR A 210 -3.94 0.14 -11.68
N ALA A 211 -5.19 0.12 -12.12
CA ALA A 211 -5.96 1.34 -12.34
C ALA A 211 -6.13 2.18 -11.06
N PHE A 212 -6.14 1.56 -9.87
CA PHE A 212 -6.14 2.29 -8.60
C PHE A 212 -4.85 3.09 -8.42
N HIS A 213 -3.70 2.50 -8.78
CA HIS A 213 -2.39 3.13 -8.68
C HIS A 213 -2.25 4.35 -9.59
N SER A 214 -2.91 4.37 -10.75
CA SER A 214 -2.90 5.55 -11.64
C SER A 214 -3.67 6.75 -11.10
N VAL A 215 -4.63 6.53 -10.20
CA VAL A 215 -5.45 7.59 -9.61
C VAL A 215 -4.91 8.03 -8.25
N PHE A 216 -4.50 7.10 -7.40
CA PHE A 216 -4.17 7.38 -5.99
C PHE A 216 -2.69 7.16 -5.64
N GLY A 217 -1.90 6.70 -6.62
CA GLY A 217 -0.48 6.39 -6.50
C GLY A 217 -0.18 5.01 -5.90
N SER A 218 1.08 4.60 -5.99
CA SER A 218 1.57 3.32 -5.48
C SER A 218 2.89 3.43 -4.72
N VAL A 219 3.26 2.34 -4.05
CA VAL A 219 4.51 2.19 -3.32
C VAL A 219 5.08 0.79 -3.52
N ASP A 220 6.39 0.71 -3.79
CA ASP A 220 7.08 -0.57 -3.98
C ASP A 220 7.31 -1.32 -2.67
N TYR A 221 7.46 -0.62 -1.55
CA TYR A 221 7.78 -1.22 -0.27
C TYR A 221 6.93 -0.65 0.87
N MET A 222 6.11 -1.50 1.48
CA MET A 222 5.37 -1.17 2.70
C MET A 222 5.92 -1.93 3.91
N ARG A 223 6.11 -1.23 5.01
CA ARG A 223 6.49 -1.82 6.30
C ARG A 223 5.47 -1.47 7.37
N TYR A 224 5.19 -2.45 8.21
CA TYR A 224 4.23 -2.35 9.29
C TYR A 224 4.96 -2.60 10.61
N ASN A 225 4.90 -1.62 11.51
CA ASN A 225 5.53 -1.72 12.82
C ASN A 225 4.47 -1.45 13.88
N ARG A 226 4.02 -2.53 14.53
CA ARG A 226 3.14 -2.44 15.68
C ARG A 226 3.95 -2.57 16.96
N GLU A 227 3.92 -1.55 17.80
CA GLU A 227 4.58 -1.55 19.10
C GLU A 227 3.59 -2.01 20.20
N CYS A 228 4.05 -2.83 21.13
CA CYS A 228 3.25 -3.30 22.26
C CYS A 228 3.40 -2.37 23.47
N SER A 229 2.29 -2.02 24.13
CA SER A 229 2.36 -1.40 25.46
C SER A 229 2.59 -2.43 26.56
N GLU A 230 3.13 -1.95 27.69
CA GLU A 230 3.26 -2.76 28.89
C GLU A 230 1.91 -3.34 29.36
N THR A 231 0.82 -2.57 29.22
CA THR A 231 -0.52 -2.99 29.64
C THR A 231 -1.07 -4.13 28.79
N SER A 232 -0.87 -4.11 27.47
CA SER A 232 -1.36 -5.17 26.59
C SER A 232 -0.58 -6.46 26.81
N ILE A 233 0.74 -6.37 26.99
CA ILE A 233 1.57 -7.54 27.30
C ILE A 233 1.24 -8.13 28.66
N LYS A 234 1.05 -7.32 29.72
CA LYS A 234 0.62 -7.85 31.03
C LYS A 234 -0.70 -8.59 30.95
N ALA A 235 -1.65 -8.09 30.16
CA ALA A 235 -2.94 -8.77 29.94
C ALA A 235 -2.76 -10.12 29.22
N VAL A 236 -1.87 -10.20 28.21
CA VAL A 236 -1.55 -11.46 27.53
C VAL A 236 -0.87 -12.44 28.46
N ILE A 237 0.10 -11.99 29.25
CA ILE A 237 0.78 -12.83 30.25
C ILE A 237 -0.24 -13.42 31.21
N ALA A 238 -1.13 -12.60 31.78
CA ALA A 238 -2.18 -13.07 32.69
C ALA A 238 -3.08 -14.13 32.04
N SER A 239 -3.54 -13.87 30.80
CA SER A 239 -4.36 -14.82 30.04
C SER A 239 -3.64 -16.14 29.75
N LEU A 240 -2.34 -16.09 29.41
CA LEU A 240 -1.54 -17.29 29.15
C LEU A 240 -1.27 -18.08 30.42
N CYS A 241 -0.95 -17.42 31.53
CA CYS A 241 -0.74 -18.07 32.81
C CYS A 241 -2.00 -18.81 33.26
N GLU A 242 -3.18 -18.21 33.09
CA GLU A 242 -4.46 -18.86 33.39
C GLU A 242 -4.71 -20.06 32.46
N GLU A 243 -4.57 -19.89 31.14
CA GLU A 243 -4.80 -20.96 30.15
C GLU A 243 -3.87 -22.16 30.36
N LYS A 244 -2.59 -21.90 30.64
CA LYS A 244 -1.56 -22.94 30.80
C LYS A 244 -1.42 -23.45 32.23
N GLN A 245 -2.25 -22.94 33.16
CA GLN A 245 -2.20 -23.25 34.60
C GLN A 245 -0.79 -23.04 35.18
N GLU A 246 -0.13 -21.97 34.75
CA GLU A 246 1.24 -21.66 35.15
C GLU A 246 1.25 -20.99 36.53
N ALA A 247 1.99 -21.59 37.48
CA ALA A 247 2.11 -21.07 38.84
C ALA A 247 3.19 -19.98 38.97
N ARG A 248 4.11 -19.88 38.00
CA ARG A 248 5.18 -18.87 38.00
C ARG A 248 4.62 -17.47 37.72
N GLU A 249 5.08 -16.48 38.49
CA GLU A 249 4.77 -15.07 38.23
C GLU A 249 5.66 -14.53 37.11
N LEU A 250 5.08 -14.42 35.91
CA LEU A 250 5.78 -13.87 34.75
C LEU A 250 5.70 -12.33 34.74
N SER A 251 6.85 -11.66 34.69
CA SER A 251 6.95 -10.19 34.64
C SER A 251 7.13 -9.63 33.21
N TYR A 252 6.62 -8.41 32.98
CA TYR A 252 6.85 -7.66 31.74
C TYR A 252 8.34 -7.31 31.53
N GLN A 253 9.07 -7.01 32.60
CA GLN A 253 10.49 -6.60 32.51
C GLN A 253 11.36 -7.73 31.95
N ALA A 254 11.16 -8.95 32.43
CA ALA A 254 11.85 -10.14 31.92
C ALA A 254 11.47 -10.43 30.45
N PHE A 255 10.19 -10.29 30.08
CA PHE A 255 9.75 -10.39 28.68
C PHE A 255 10.43 -9.34 27.78
N SER A 256 10.48 -8.08 28.22
CA SER A 256 11.08 -6.99 27.45
C SER A 256 12.58 -7.18 27.22
N LYS A 257 13.28 -7.88 28.12
CA LYS A 257 14.70 -8.24 27.99
C LYS A 257 14.92 -9.54 27.20
N GLY A 258 13.85 -10.28 26.90
CA GLY A 258 13.92 -11.56 26.18
C GLY A 258 14.35 -12.74 27.05
N GLU A 259 14.23 -12.64 28.37
CA GLU A 259 14.67 -13.68 29.32
C GLU A 259 13.89 -14.99 29.12
N TYR A 260 12.64 -14.92 28.65
CA TYR A 260 11.80 -16.09 28.40
C TYR A 260 12.04 -16.80 27.05
N HIS A 261 13.10 -16.47 26.31
CA HIS A 261 13.33 -17.06 24.98
C HIS A 261 13.59 -18.58 25.04
N ASN A 262 14.16 -19.05 26.16
CA ASN A 262 14.47 -20.47 26.41
C ASN A 262 13.64 -21.04 27.57
N GLU A 263 12.60 -20.34 28.01
CA GLU A 263 11.66 -20.83 29.01
C GLU A 263 10.39 -21.34 28.34
N TYR A 264 9.83 -22.41 28.89
CA TYR A 264 8.69 -23.12 28.33
C TYR A 264 7.63 -23.34 29.41
N PHE A 265 6.37 -23.41 29.01
CA PHE A 265 5.32 -23.92 29.88
C PHE A 265 5.47 -25.44 29.97
N GLU A 266 5.21 -26.04 31.14
CA GLU A 266 5.23 -27.50 31.28
C GLU A 266 4.26 -28.18 30.31
N SER A 267 3.12 -27.53 30.06
CA SER A 267 2.09 -27.98 29.11
C SER A 267 2.45 -27.78 27.63
N CYS A 268 3.52 -27.03 27.30
CA CYS A 268 3.94 -26.78 25.92
C CYS A 268 5.47 -26.60 25.83
N ALA A 269 6.19 -27.70 25.54
CA ALA A 269 7.65 -27.73 25.49
C ALA A 269 8.25 -27.30 24.14
N HIS A 270 7.42 -27.06 23.12
CA HIS A 270 7.89 -26.78 21.75
C HIS A 270 8.02 -25.30 21.48
N ASP A 271 7.28 -24.48 22.22
CA ASP A 271 7.19 -23.04 22.04
C ASP A 271 7.59 -22.30 23.29
N SER A 272 8.58 -21.43 23.16
CA SER A 272 9.02 -20.62 24.29
C SER A 272 7.91 -19.66 24.71
N ILE A 273 7.86 -19.38 26.01
CA ILE A 273 6.94 -18.42 26.63
C ILE A 273 7.03 -17.07 25.89
N GLN A 274 8.25 -16.63 25.52
CA GLN A 274 8.48 -15.42 24.73
C GLN A 274 7.73 -15.43 23.38
N ARG A 275 7.76 -16.55 22.67
CA ARG A 275 7.12 -16.72 21.36
C ARG A 275 5.60 -16.75 21.50
N LEU A 276 5.08 -17.46 22.49
CA LEU A 276 3.64 -17.55 22.77
C LEU A 276 3.04 -16.18 23.10
N ILE A 277 3.68 -15.40 23.98
CA ILE A 277 3.24 -14.04 24.31
C ILE A 277 3.18 -13.17 23.05
N ARG A 278 4.22 -13.22 22.20
CA ARG A 278 4.26 -12.43 20.96
C ARG A 278 3.17 -12.84 19.96
N ASN A 279 2.96 -14.14 19.78
CA ASN A 279 1.95 -14.65 18.85
C ASN A 279 0.55 -14.25 19.28
N GLN A 280 0.18 -14.48 20.55
CA GLN A 280 -1.14 -14.12 21.04
C GLN A 280 -1.36 -12.60 21.01
N TRP A 281 -0.36 -11.80 21.36
CA TRP A 281 -0.45 -10.34 21.24
C TRP A 281 -0.63 -9.90 19.78
N ALA A 282 0.07 -10.53 18.83
CA ALA A 282 -0.03 -10.20 17.41
C ALA A 282 -1.42 -10.51 16.82
N GLU A 283 -2.08 -11.55 17.32
CA GLU A 283 -3.43 -11.95 16.91
C GLU A 283 -4.55 -11.18 17.62
N THR A 284 -4.26 -10.62 18.79
CA THR A 284 -5.25 -9.88 19.58
C THR A 284 -5.41 -8.43 19.09
N ASP A 285 -6.65 -8.00 18.86
CA ASP A 285 -7.00 -6.62 18.53
C ASP A 285 -7.22 -5.80 19.81
N TYR A 286 -6.39 -4.76 20.01
CA TYR A 286 -6.46 -3.83 21.14
C TYR A 286 -7.04 -2.46 20.72
N SER A 287 -7.77 -2.40 19.62
CA SER A 287 -8.43 -1.16 19.17
C SER A 287 -9.40 -0.65 20.25
N PRO A 288 -9.46 0.68 20.49
CA PRO A 288 -10.44 1.23 21.41
C PRO A 288 -11.84 0.81 20.96
N LYS A 289 -12.52 0.01 21.77
CA LYS A 289 -13.93 -0.31 21.51
C LYS A 289 -14.69 0.99 21.43
N ALA A 290 -15.42 1.20 20.35
CA ALA A 290 -16.20 2.41 20.14
C ALA A 290 -17.08 2.63 21.39
N LYS A 291 -16.86 3.74 22.12
CA LYS A 291 -17.80 4.15 23.15
C LYS A 291 -19.15 4.29 22.45
N SER A 292 -20.11 3.42 22.78
CA SER A 292 -21.48 3.62 22.34
C SER A 292 -21.86 5.04 22.75
N ALA A 293 -22.29 5.84 21.79
CA ALA A 293 -22.81 7.17 22.06
C ALA A 293 -24.18 7.02 22.74
N THR A 294 -24.18 6.53 23.98
CA THR A 294 -25.34 6.68 24.86
C THR A 294 -25.32 8.13 25.29
N LYS A 295 -26.13 8.96 24.63
CA LYS A 295 -26.52 10.27 25.18
C LYS A 295 -27.26 10.01 26.48
N THR A 296 -26.54 9.91 27.58
CA THR A 296 -27.17 10.06 28.89
C THR A 296 -27.55 11.53 28.99
N ALA A 297 -28.85 11.81 28.95
CA ALA A 297 -29.39 13.12 29.29
C ALA A 297 -28.95 13.43 30.72
N VAL A 298 -28.04 14.39 30.88
CA VAL A 298 -27.59 14.86 32.18
C VAL A 298 -28.61 15.89 32.66
N THR A 299 -29.43 15.47 33.61
CA THR A 299 -30.21 16.33 34.49
C THR A 299 -29.28 17.32 35.20
N PRO A 300 -29.63 18.61 35.32
CA PRO A 300 -28.76 19.61 35.93
C PRO A 300 -28.42 19.26 37.40
N PRO A 301 -27.13 19.27 37.79
CA PRO A 301 -26.73 19.12 39.19
C PRO A 301 -27.04 20.40 39.97
N ALA A 302 -27.41 20.23 41.24
CA ALA A 302 -27.77 21.28 42.18
C ALA A 302 -26.60 22.25 42.49
N PRO A 303 -26.88 23.50 42.90
CA PRO A 303 -25.84 24.48 43.23
C PRO A 303 -25.02 24.02 44.45
N ILE A 304 -23.69 24.14 44.37
CA ILE A 304 -22.78 23.89 45.49
C ILE A 304 -22.33 25.25 46.00
N GLU A 305 -22.67 25.60 47.24
CA GLU A 305 -22.16 26.81 47.89
C GLU A 305 -20.63 26.77 47.97
N SER A 306 -19.96 27.71 47.32
CA SER A 306 -18.53 27.95 47.51
C SER A 306 -18.22 29.44 47.71
N ASP A 307 -17.20 29.74 48.53
CA ASP A 307 -16.76 31.10 48.91
C ASP A 307 -16.18 31.95 47.74
N ALA A 308 -16.43 31.58 46.48
CA ALA A 308 -15.90 32.30 45.35
C ALA A 308 -16.84 33.46 44.94
N GLU A 309 -16.41 34.67 45.27
CA GLU A 309 -17.10 35.89 44.84
C GLU A 309 -16.96 36.07 43.32
N LEU A 310 -18.09 36.13 42.63
CA LEU A 310 -18.16 36.56 41.23
C LEU A 310 -18.11 38.09 41.17
N ASN A 311 -17.25 38.62 40.31
CA ASN A 311 -17.36 40.00 39.87
C ASN A 311 -18.53 40.09 38.88
N GLY A 312 -19.46 41.03 39.13
CA GLY A 312 -20.71 41.19 38.38
C GLY A 312 -20.55 41.17 36.85
N VAL A 313 -21.64 40.84 36.16
CA VAL A 313 -21.69 40.65 34.70
C VAL A 313 -21.26 41.92 33.98
N LYS A 314 -20.22 41.82 33.14
CA LYS A 314 -19.79 42.91 32.25
C LYS A 314 -20.27 42.62 30.82
N THR A 315 -20.91 43.60 30.19
CA THR A 315 -21.35 43.51 28.78
C THR A 315 -20.25 44.03 27.85
N PHE A 316 -19.90 43.25 26.83
CA PHE A 316 -18.90 43.63 25.83
C PHE A 316 -19.40 43.33 24.41
N ASN A 317 -19.18 44.23 23.46
CA ASN A 317 -19.49 43.96 22.06
C ASN A 317 -18.26 43.39 21.35
N HIS A 318 -18.37 42.18 20.79
CA HIS A 318 -17.25 41.54 20.10
C HIS A 318 -16.85 42.35 18.85
N THR A 319 -15.62 42.84 18.83
CA THR A 319 -15.08 43.76 17.80
C THR A 319 -15.16 43.21 16.38
N GLU A 320 -15.03 41.90 16.19
CA GLU A 320 -15.06 41.27 14.86
C GLU A 320 -16.43 40.73 14.41
N THR A 321 -17.35 40.44 15.34
CA THR A 321 -18.65 39.80 15.03
C THR A 321 -19.86 40.66 15.37
N GLY A 322 -19.67 41.83 16.00
CA GLY A 322 -20.72 42.78 16.35
C GLY A 322 -21.73 42.28 17.39
N LYS A 323 -21.54 41.10 17.98
CA LYS A 323 -22.46 40.47 18.94
C LYS A 323 -22.13 40.90 20.37
N THR A 324 -23.17 41.22 21.15
CA THR A 324 -23.03 41.49 22.58
C THR A 324 -22.78 40.18 23.33
N LEU A 325 -21.70 40.17 24.10
CA LEU A 325 -21.24 39.07 24.93
C LEU A 325 -21.34 39.49 26.39
N TYR A 326 -21.71 38.53 27.24
CA TYR A 326 -21.83 38.72 28.68
C TYR A 326 -20.69 37.96 29.34
N VAL A 327 -19.79 38.69 30.00
CA VAL A 327 -18.59 38.13 30.61
C VAL A 327 -18.71 38.15 32.13
N VAL A 328 -18.60 36.98 32.75
CA VAL A 328 -18.55 36.80 34.20
C VAL A 328 -17.11 36.52 34.61
N THR A 329 -16.60 37.25 35.60
CA THR A 329 -15.22 37.12 36.08
C THR A 329 -15.20 36.67 37.53
N ILE A 330 -14.19 35.91 37.94
CA ILE A 330 -14.04 35.46 39.33
C ILE A 330 -13.13 36.45 40.07
N ALA A 331 -13.52 36.87 41.29
CA ALA A 331 -12.77 37.85 42.09
C ALA A 331 -11.49 37.27 42.73
N LYS A 332 -11.49 35.96 43.06
CA LYS A 332 -10.34 35.26 43.66
C LYS A 332 -9.97 34.01 42.85
N LYS A 333 -8.69 33.66 42.85
CA LYS A 333 -8.18 32.49 42.14
C LYS A 333 -8.70 31.22 42.83
N VAL A 334 -9.56 30.48 42.13
CA VAL A 334 -10.13 29.21 42.59
C VAL A 334 -9.19 28.02 42.37
N ALA A 335 -9.37 26.97 43.18
CA ALA A 335 -8.67 25.71 43.03
C ALA A 335 -8.98 25.05 41.67
N ARG A 336 -8.04 24.22 41.18
CA ARG A 336 -8.11 23.62 39.84
C ARG A 336 -9.36 22.78 39.63
N ASP A 337 -9.80 22.05 40.66
CA ASP A 337 -10.96 21.17 40.57
C ASP A 337 -12.27 21.97 40.49
N THR A 338 -12.41 23.00 41.32
CA THR A 338 -13.53 23.96 41.27
C THR A 338 -13.59 24.67 39.91
N PHE A 339 -12.45 25.06 39.35
CA PHE A 339 -12.40 25.69 38.03
C PHE A 339 -12.90 24.76 36.91
N LEU A 340 -12.59 23.46 36.98
CA LEU A 340 -13.07 22.47 36.01
C LEU A 340 -14.57 22.27 36.10
N GLU A 341 -15.15 22.34 37.29
CA GLU A 341 -16.60 22.26 37.52
C GLU A 341 -17.32 23.50 36.98
N LEU A 342 -16.80 24.69 37.23
CA LEU A 342 -17.32 25.93 36.67
C LEU A 342 -17.26 25.94 35.13
N CYS A 343 -16.23 25.35 34.53
CA CYS A 343 -16.16 25.17 33.08
C CYS A 343 -17.23 24.21 32.56
N LYS A 344 -17.56 23.15 33.31
CA LYS A 344 -18.65 22.22 32.96
C LYS A 344 -20.01 22.92 33.07
N GLN A 345 -20.25 23.67 34.14
CA GLN A 345 -21.48 24.42 34.35
C GLN A 345 -21.67 25.50 33.28
N ALA A 346 -20.63 26.28 32.97
CA ALA A 346 -20.67 27.26 31.89
C ALA A 346 -21.01 26.62 30.54
N LYS A 347 -20.44 25.43 30.25
CA LYS A 347 -20.73 24.69 29.03
C LYS A 347 -22.17 24.15 28.99
N ALA A 348 -22.72 23.74 30.14
CA ALA A 348 -24.12 23.33 30.24
C ALA A 348 -25.08 24.49 29.92
N LEU A 349 -24.73 25.71 30.34
CA LEU A 349 -25.46 26.95 30.05
C LEU A 349 -25.12 27.55 28.66
N GLY A 350 -24.41 26.82 27.80
CA GLY A 350 -24.06 27.25 26.44
C GLY A 350 -22.97 28.32 26.35
N GLY A 351 -22.26 28.59 27.44
CA GLY A 351 -21.10 29.47 27.53
C GLY A 351 -19.76 28.73 27.44
N TYR A 352 -18.67 29.50 27.48
CA TYR A 352 -17.31 28.97 27.48
C TYR A 352 -16.35 29.90 28.22
N TYR A 353 -15.24 29.37 28.72
CA TYR A 353 -14.20 30.19 29.33
C TYR A 353 -13.21 30.69 28.27
N SER A 354 -12.96 32.00 28.27
CA SER A 354 -11.91 32.61 27.45
C SER A 354 -10.78 33.13 28.34
N ARG A 355 -9.57 32.68 28.00
CA ARG A 355 -8.30 33.16 28.58
C ARG A 355 -7.74 34.40 27.87
N TYR A 356 -8.46 34.95 26.89
CA TYR A 356 -8.01 36.09 26.11
C TYR A 356 -8.19 37.39 26.90
N ASN A 357 -7.10 38.14 27.08
CA ASN A 357 -7.06 39.37 27.88
C ASN A 357 -6.30 40.51 27.16
N LYS A 358 -6.16 40.43 25.84
CA LYS A 358 -5.51 41.44 25.01
C LYS A 358 -6.55 42.30 24.28
N ASP A 359 -6.16 43.47 23.80
CA ASP A 359 -7.01 44.37 23.01
C ASP A 359 -8.33 44.79 23.69
N GLY A 360 -8.29 45.02 25.01
CA GLY A 360 -9.46 45.44 25.78
C GLY A 360 -10.44 44.32 26.14
N ALA A 361 -10.16 43.07 25.75
CA ALA A 361 -10.94 41.90 26.16
C ALA A 361 -10.65 41.49 27.61
N ILE A 362 -11.67 40.98 28.31
CA ILE A 362 -11.58 40.53 29.69
C ILE A 362 -11.61 39.00 29.71
N ALA A 363 -10.61 38.37 30.34
CA ALA A 363 -10.60 36.92 30.55
C ALA A 363 -11.68 36.52 31.56
N GLY A 364 -12.54 35.57 31.19
CA GLY A 364 -13.71 35.18 31.98
C GLY A 364 -14.61 34.18 31.28
N PHE A 365 -15.73 33.87 31.91
CA PHE A 365 -16.79 33.03 31.34
C PHE A 365 -17.69 33.86 30.46
N ILE A 366 -17.80 33.47 29.19
CA ILE A 366 -18.51 34.21 28.15
C ILE A 366 -19.81 33.49 27.82
N PHE A 367 -20.91 34.23 27.85
CA PHE A 367 -22.25 33.78 27.48
C PHE A 367 -22.83 34.61 26.36
N LYS A 368 -23.70 33.98 25.55
CA LYS A 368 -24.39 34.61 24.42
C LYS A 368 -25.70 35.27 24.82
N THR A 369 -26.29 34.88 25.95
CA THR A 369 -27.54 35.44 26.47
C THR A 369 -27.33 35.99 27.88
N PRO A 370 -28.03 37.07 28.25
CA PRO A 370 -27.95 37.65 29.60
C PRO A 370 -28.51 36.69 30.66
N GLU A 371 -29.54 35.93 30.30
CA GLU A 371 -30.17 34.91 31.16
C GLU A 371 -29.15 33.86 31.60
N ALA A 372 -28.42 33.26 30.66
CA ALA A 372 -27.39 32.27 30.95
C ALA A 372 -26.23 32.85 31.79
N ALA A 373 -25.89 34.14 31.60
CA ALA A 373 -24.89 34.81 32.42
C ALA A 373 -25.38 35.08 33.86
N SER A 374 -26.68 35.33 34.05
CA SER A 374 -27.29 35.55 35.36
C SER A 374 -27.57 34.25 36.14
N GLU A 375 -27.80 33.14 35.42
CA GLU A 375 -27.94 31.79 35.98
C GLU A 375 -26.60 31.18 36.37
N PHE A 376 -25.49 31.67 35.81
CA PHE A 376 -24.15 31.26 36.19
C PHE A 376 -23.77 31.84 37.56
N LYS A 377 -24.19 31.14 38.61
CA LYS A 377 -23.84 31.39 40.01
C LYS A 377 -22.83 30.35 40.49
N ILE A 378 -21.93 30.83 41.34
CA ILE A 378 -20.96 30.03 42.08
C ILE A 378 -21.62 29.45 43.32
#